data_AF-A0A553F8Z7-F1
#
_entry.id   AF-A0A553F8Z7-F1
#
_cell.length_a   1.000
_cell.length_b   1.000
_cell.length_c   1.000
_cell.angle_alpha   90.00
_cell.angle_beta   90.00
_cell.angle_gamma   90.00
#
_symmetry.space_group_name_H-M   'P 1'
#
loop_
_entity.id
_entity.type
_entity.pdbx_description
1 polymer ?
#
loop_
_entity_poly.entity_id
_entity_poly.type
_entity_poly.pdbx_seq_one_letter_code
_entity_poly.pdbx_strand_id
1 'polypeptide(L)'
;MVFNDNHKKILAGPAVTEQVARDLVKRIEGKDFTVTEILKDTSRSTVYRIAVGKMDLIYKIPHEKNSRHWIRFLTLFRSGEAFKNIQGMVLLEKEGFQSIKPILACEYRKKGMVMDSWLLYEYLPGSSCLGHEETYPDVVKLLSDLHQSNLLHGDPQIRNFLVKGDQLYIIDASPKRSGSKFKKRYEFAYLRKSAPDIEKYFGDYINSFYYRIAIKYDLYNQRITSIKKTLKAIISGNKSKN
;
A
#
# COMPACT_ATOMS: atom_id res chain seq x y z
N MET A 1 15.29 10.98 3.79
CA MET A 1 15.67 12.42 3.76
C MET A 1 14.63 13.21 2.98
N VAL A 2 14.29 14.44 3.38
CA VAL A 2 13.29 15.28 2.69
C VAL A 2 13.93 16.58 2.22
N PHE A 3 13.73 16.94 0.97
CA PHE A 3 14.22 18.21 0.41
C PHE A 3 13.25 18.75 -0.64
N ASN A 4 13.39 20.04 -0.94
CA ASN A 4 12.57 20.73 -1.93
C ASN A 4 13.34 20.90 -3.24
N ASP A 5 12.60 20.90 -4.34
CA ASP A 5 13.07 21.24 -5.69
C ASP A 5 11.96 22.00 -6.41
N ASN A 6 12.08 23.33 -6.49
CA ASN A 6 11.04 24.21 -7.01
C ASN A 6 9.66 23.96 -6.33
N HIS A 7 8.64 23.58 -7.10
CA HIS A 7 7.30 23.25 -6.62
C HIS A 7 7.14 21.79 -6.15
N LYS A 8 8.25 21.06 -5.98
CA LYS A 8 8.25 19.64 -5.61
C LYS A 8 8.84 19.45 -4.24
N LYS A 9 8.26 18.49 -3.53
CA LYS A 9 8.81 17.95 -2.30
C LYS A 9 9.22 16.50 -2.58
N ILE A 10 10.48 16.18 -2.28
CA ILE A 10 11.05 14.86 -2.53
C ILE A 10 11.37 14.22 -1.18
N LEU A 11 10.95 12.96 -1.02
CA LEU A 11 11.30 12.10 0.10
C LEU A 11 12.16 10.96 -0.42
N ALA A 12 13.46 11.01 -0.18
CA ALA A 12 14.40 9.94 -0.51
C ALA A 12 14.41 8.87 0.60
N GLY A 13 14.49 7.61 0.18
CA GLY A 13 14.73 6.46 1.03
C GLY A 13 16.12 6.50 1.70
N PRO A 14 16.36 5.65 2.71
CA PRO A 14 17.57 5.74 3.54
C PRO A 14 18.86 5.46 2.77
N ALA A 15 18.80 4.60 1.76
CA ALA A 15 19.95 4.20 0.96
C ALA A 15 20.25 5.15 -0.23
N VAL A 16 19.46 6.21 -0.41
CA VAL A 16 19.54 7.10 -1.58
C VAL A 16 20.05 8.48 -1.17
N THR A 17 21.18 8.89 -1.75
CA THR A 17 21.73 10.25 -1.54
C THR A 17 20.87 11.30 -2.24
N GLU A 18 20.97 12.56 -1.80
CA GLU A 18 20.19 13.66 -2.38
C GLU A 18 20.51 13.83 -3.87
N GLN A 19 21.78 13.72 -4.24
CA GLN A 19 22.23 13.83 -5.62
C GLN A 19 21.60 12.77 -6.52
N VAL A 20 21.57 11.51 -6.06
CA VAL A 20 20.94 10.40 -6.81
C VAL A 20 19.43 10.61 -6.90
N ALA A 21 18.77 11.02 -5.82
CA ALA A 21 17.34 11.28 -5.83
C ALA A 21 16.96 12.43 -6.80
N ARG A 22 17.76 13.50 -6.86
CA ARG A 22 17.55 14.60 -7.83
C ARG A 22 17.75 14.14 -9.27
N ASP A 23 18.77 13.32 -9.54
CA ASP A 23 18.99 12.74 -10.88
C ASP A 23 17.81 11.87 -11.32
N LEU A 24 17.35 10.98 -10.45
CA LEU A 24 16.18 10.12 -10.73
C LEU A 24 14.93 10.95 -11.03
N VAL A 25 14.65 11.99 -10.25
CA VAL A 25 13.50 12.87 -10.51
C VAL A 25 13.60 13.51 -11.89
N LYS A 26 14.77 14.04 -12.27
CA LYS A 26 14.98 14.61 -13.61
C LYS A 26 14.76 13.59 -14.71
N ARG A 27 15.27 12.36 -14.56
CA ARG A 27 15.10 11.28 -15.54
C ARG A 27 13.64 10.86 -15.70
N ILE A 28 12.92 10.65 -14.59
CA ILE A 28 11.50 10.28 -14.64
C ILE A 28 10.67 11.37 -15.33
N GLU A 29 10.90 12.64 -15.01
CA GLU A 29 10.16 13.74 -15.62
C GLU A 29 10.53 13.98 -17.09
N GLY A 30 11.80 13.81 -17.42
CA GLY A 30 12.30 13.82 -18.80
C GLY A 30 11.91 12.57 -19.60
N LYS A 31 11.23 11.60 -18.98
CA LYS A 31 10.91 10.28 -19.55
C LYS A 31 12.14 9.52 -20.05
N ASP A 32 13.29 9.75 -19.42
CA ASP A 32 14.55 9.04 -19.64
C ASP A 32 14.55 7.73 -18.84
N PHE A 33 13.68 6.81 -19.26
CA PHE A 33 13.58 5.46 -18.73
C PHE A 33 12.89 4.55 -19.74
N THR A 34 13.12 3.24 -19.61
CA THR A 34 12.43 2.24 -20.44
C THR A 34 11.38 1.53 -19.59
N VAL A 35 10.13 1.47 -20.06
CA VAL A 35 9.10 0.63 -19.44
C VAL A 35 9.37 -0.82 -19.86
N THR A 36 9.69 -1.67 -18.90
CA THR A 36 9.94 -3.10 -19.15
C THR A 36 8.67 -3.92 -19.00
N GLU A 37 7.75 -3.51 -18.12
CA GLU A 37 6.50 -4.22 -17.87
C GLU A 37 5.42 -3.28 -17.32
N ILE A 38 4.16 -3.51 -17.72
CA ILE A 38 2.99 -2.84 -17.13
C ILE A 38 2.36 -3.80 -16.12
N LEU A 39 2.61 -3.57 -14.83
CA LEU A 39 2.11 -4.43 -13.75
C LEU A 39 0.65 -4.14 -13.39
N LYS A 40 0.25 -2.87 -13.50
CA LYS A 40 -1.12 -2.43 -13.22
C LYS A 40 -1.39 -1.14 -13.96
N ASP A 41 -2.49 -1.09 -14.70
CA ASP A 41 -2.99 0.17 -15.25
C ASP A 41 -4.50 0.29 -15.02
N THR A 42 -4.87 1.17 -14.09
CA THR A 42 -6.26 1.35 -13.68
C THR A 42 -6.52 2.82 -13.41
N SER A 43 -7.79 3.23 -13.43
CA SER A 43 -8.21 4.59 -13.05
C SER A 43 -7.77 5.01 -11.64
N ARG A 44 -7.43 4.04 -10.77
CA ARG A 44 -6.98 4.32 -9.40
C ARG A 44 -5.49 4.57 -9.30
N SER A 45 -4.71 3.78 -10.03
CA SER A 45 -3.26 3.82 -9.98
C SER A 45 -2.66 3.09 -11.16
N THR A 46 -1.51 3.57 -11.61
CA THR A 46 -0.65 2.86 -12.56
C THR A 46 0.63 2.42 -11.86
N VAL A 47 1.14 1.24 -12.21
CA VAL A 47 2.36 0.64 -11.69
C VAL A 47 3.13 0.04 -12.87
N TYR A 48 4.32 0.58 -13.13
CA TYR A 48 5.23 0.13 -14.17
C TYR A 48 6.48 -0.47 -13.54
N ARG A 49 7.03 -1.50 -14.16
CA ARG A 49 8.44 -1.84 -13.98
C ARG A 49 9.23 -1.05 -15.02
N ILE A 50 10.28 -0.37 -14.58
CA ILE A 50 11.08 0.51 -15.43
C ILE A 50 12.56 0.25 -15.21
N ALA A 51 13.34 0.42 -16.28
CA ALA A 51 14.78 0.50 -16.23
C ALA A 51 15.23 1.96 -16.30
N VAL A 52 16.01 2.41 -15.32
CA VAL A 52 16.63 3.74 -15.27
C VAL A 52 18.14 3.56 -15.15
N GLY A 53 18.85 3.66 -16.28
CA GLY A 53 20.27 3.28 -16.34
C GLY A 53 20.45 1.80 -15.97
N LYS A 54 21.15 1.52 -14.87
CA LYS A 54 21.36 0.16 -14.33
C LYS A 54 20.35 -0.26 -13.26
N MET A 55 19.42 0.63 -12.89
CA MET A 55 18.45 0.38 -11.84
C MET A 55 17.17 -0.24 -12.41
N ASP A 56 16.70 -1.33 -11.81
CA ASP A 56 15.41 -1.97 -12.10
C ASP A 56 14.41 -1.60 -10.99
N LEU A 57 13.44 -0.77 -11.34
CA LEU A 57 12.59 -0.05 -10.38
C LEU A 57 11.12 -0.27 -10.67
N ILE A 58 10.29 -0.10 -9.64
CA ILE A 58 8.85 0.08 -9.80
C ILE A 58 8.50 1.56 -9.73
N TYR A 59 7.78 2.03 -10.74
CA TYR A 59 7.22 3.36 -10.82
C TYR A 59 5.70 3.34 -10.62
N LYS A 60 5.24 3.91 -9.51
CA LYS A 60 3.83 3.90 -9.10
C LYS A 60 3.25 5.31 -9.04
N ILE A 61 2.08 5.48 -9.66
CA ILE A 61 1.32 6.75 -9.72
C ILE A 61 -0.09 6.52 -9.16
N PRO A 62 -0.49 7.14 -8.04
CA PRO A 62 -1.81 6.96 -7.43
C PRO A 62 -2.87 7.97 -7.96
N HIS A 63 -3.28 7.83 -9.22
CA HIS A 63 -4.22 8.73 -9.94
C HIS A 63 -5.48 9.15 -9.16
N GLU A 64 -6.20 8.23 -8.51
CA GLU A 64 -7.42 8.58 -7.76
C GLU A 64 -7.09 9.51 -6.58
N LYS A 65 -6.00 9.22 -5.86
CA LYS A 65 -5.56 10.03 -4.71
C LYS A 65 -5.03 11.38 -5.18
N ASN A 66 -4.34 11.37 -6.33
CA ASN A 66 -3.82 12.57 -6.94
C ASN A 66 -4.92 13.46 -7.46
N SER A 67 -6.10 12.98 -7.88
CA SER A 67 -7.16 13.80 -8.47
C SER A 67 -8.27 14.22 -7.50
N ARG A 68 -8.59 13.39 -6.50
CA ARG A 68 -9.75 13.58 -5.63
C ARG A 68 -9.60 14.78 -4.70
N HIS A 69 -10.41 15.82 -4.93
CA HIS A 69 -10.35 17.11 -4.23
C HIS A 69 -10.27 17.01 -2.71
N TRP A 70 -11.13 16.20 -2.07
CA TRP A 70 -11.11 16.01 -0.62
C TRP A 70 -9.80 15.38 -0.12
N ILE A 71 -9.23 14.42 -0.88
CA ILE A 71 -7.96 13.79 -0.52
C ILE A 71 -6.82 14.80 -0.64
N ARG A 72 -6.79 15.59 -1.72
CA ARG A 72 -5.84 16.70 -1.92
C ARG A 72 -5.93 17.71 -0.78
N PHE A 73 -7.14 18.16 -0.42
CA PHE A 73 -7.36 19.09 0.67
C PHE A 73 -6.78 18.58 1.99
N LEU A 74 -7.04 17.32 2.35
CA LEU A 74 -6.49 16.73 3.58
C LEU A 74 -4.96 16.71 3.61
N THR A 75 -4.26 16.80 2.47
CA THR A 75 -2.78 16.85 2.45
C THR A 75 -2.17 18.16 2.96
N LEU A 76 -3.01 19.16 3.27
CA LEU A 76 -2.61 20.30 4.09
C LEU A 76 -2.21 19.87 5.51
N PHE A 77 -2.83 18.81 6.03
CA PHE A 77 -2.67 18.36 7.41
C PHE A 77 -1.95 17.00 7.52
N ARG A 78 -1.59 16.37 6.39
CA ARG A 78 -0.92 15.05 6.37
C ARG A 78 -0.12 14.83 5.09
N SER A 79 0.77 13.84 5.10
CA SER A 79 1.48 13.39 3.90
C SER A 79 0.53 12.87 2.81
N GLY A 80 0.90 13.04 1.54
CA GLY A 80 0.21 12.40 0.41
C GLY A 80 0.44 10.89 0.38
N GLU A 81 -0.14 10.24 -0.63
CA GLU A 81 -0.11 8.78 -0.74
C GLU A 81 1.32 8.27 -0.98
N ALA A 82 2.05 8.88 -1.93
CA ALA A 82 3.40 8.47 -2.27
C ALA A 82 4.36 8.55 -1.07
N PHE A 83 4.31 9.65 -0.31
CA PHE A 83 5.14 9.81 0.88
C PHE A 83 4.79 8.78 1.96
N LYS A 84 3.50 8.51 2.19
CA LYS A 84 3.08 7.48 3.16
C LYS A 84 3.60 6.10 2.81
N ASN A 85 3.63 5.74 1.53
CA ASN A 85 4.14 4.45 1.08
C ASN A 85 5.64 4.32 1.39
N ILE A 86 6.45 5.32 1.02
CA ILE A 86 7.90 5.31 1.32
C ILE A 86 8.16 5.32 2.84
N GLN A 87 7.45 6.15 3.60
CA GLN A 87 7.56 6.16 5.06
C GLN A 87 7.18 4.81 5.67
N GLY A 88 6.19 4.12 5.09
CA GLY A 88 5.78 2.79 5.50
C GLY A 88 6.88 1.73 5.30
N MET A 89 7.49 1.71 4.11
CA MET A 89 8.60 0.80 3.80
C MET A 89 9.78 1.02 4.77
N VAL A 90 10.16 2.28 4.99
CA VAL A 90 11.24 2.64 5.94
C VAL A 90 10.90 2.23 7.37
N LEU A 91 9.64 2.38 7.78
CA LEU A 91 9.21 1.95 9.12
C LEU A 91 9.31 0.44 9.28
N LEU A 92 8.88 -0.35 8.28
CA LEU A 92 8.99 -1.81 8.32
C LEU A 92 10.45 -2.26 8.39
N GLU A 93 11.31 -1.70 7.54
CA GLU A 93 12.74 -2.00 7.51
C GLU A 93 13.41 -1.69 8.86
N LYS A 94 13.12 -0.52 9.43
CA LYS A 94 13.64 -0.12 10.75
C LYS A 94 13.22 -1.09 11.87
N GLU A 95 12.03 -1.66 11.77
CA GLU A 95 11.47 -2.58 12.78
C GLU A 95 11.85 -4.05 12.47
N GLY A 96 12.73 -4.28 11.49
CA GLY A 96 13.27 -5.60 11.16
C GLY A 96 12.39 -6.44 10.24
N PHE A 97 11.33 -5.86 9.66
CA PHE A 97 10.46 -6.57 8.73
C PHE A 97 10.92 -6.42 7.29
N GLN A 98 10.92 -7.53 6.56
CA GLN A 98 11.23 -7.55 5.13
C GLN A 98 10.13 -6.81 4.36
N SER A 99 10.52 -5.74 3.68
CA SER A 99 9.68 -4.98 2.75
C SER A 99 10.49 -4.62 1.51
N ILE A 100 9.84 -4.08 0.50
CA ILE A 100 10.53 -3.62 -0.70
C ILE A 100 11.37 -2.39 -0.35
N LYS A 101 12.60 -2.33 -0.87
CA LYS A 101 13.50 -1.23 -0.58
C LYS A 101 12.99 0.09 -1.17
N PRO A 102 12.75 1.12 -0.34
CA PRO A 102 12.25 2.39 -0.81
C PRO A 102 13.37 3.18 -1.51
N ILE A 103 13.08 3.73 -2.70
CA ILE A 103 14.00 4.62 -3.41
C ILE A 103 13.65 6.07 -3.15
N LEU A 104 12.49 6.53 -3.61
CA LEU A 104 12.00 7.88 -3.31
C LEU A 104 10.51 8.06 -3.61
N ALA A 105 9.93 9.12 -3.09
CA ALA A 105 8.64 9.65 -3.52
C ALA A 105 8.78 11.13 -3.89
N CYS A 106 8.02 11.55 -4.90
CA CYS A 106 7.93 12.94 -5.33
C CYS A 106 6.48 13.41 -5.22
N GLU A 107 6.28 14.60 -4.66
CA GLU A 107 4.98 15.27 -4.58
C GLU A 107 5.09 16.66 -5.17
N TYR A 108 4.28 16.94 -6.19
CA TYR A 108 4.05 18.29 -6.69
C TYR A 108 3.00 18.97 -5.82
N ARG A 109 3.36 20.11 -5.22
CA ARG A 109 2.50 20.80 -4.25
C ARG A 109 2.15 22.22 -4.71
N LYS A 110 0.87 22.58 -4.60
CA LYS A 110 0.36 23.95 -4.82
C LYS A 110 -0.35 24.43 -3.57
N LYS A 111 0.11 25.55 -2.99
CA LYS A 111 -0.41 26.08 -1.70
C LYS A 111 -0.45 25.02 -0.60
N GLY A 112 0.60 24.20 -0.51
CA GLY A 112 0.71 23.11 0.48
C GLY A 112 -0.05 21.83 0.15
N MET A 113 -1.05 21.84 -0.73
CA MET A 113 -1.76 20.63 -1.16
C MET A 113 -0.97 19.85 -2.20
N VAL A 114 -0.95 18.52 -2.07
CA VAL A 114 -0.45 17.61 -3.10
C VAL A 114 -1.41 17.63 -4.28
N MET A 115 -0.91 18.07 -5.42
CA MET A 115 -1.65 18.14 -6.68
C MET A 115 -1.38 16.91 -7.54
N ASP A 116 -0.16 16.41 -7.47
CA ASP A 116 0.27 15.18 -8.13
C ASP A 116 1.38 14.52 -7.32
N SER A 117 1.54 13.20 -7.46
CA SER A 117 2.59 12.47 -6.77
C SER A 117 2.90 11.14 -7.44
N TRP A 118 4.10 10.65 -7.21
CA TRP A 118 4.54 9.33 -7.65
C TRP A 118 5.66 8.82 -6.74
N LEU A 119 5.94 7.51 -6.81
CA LEU A 119 7.03 6.90 -6.06
C LEU A 119 7.81 5.87 -6.88
N LEU A 120 9.05 5.67 -6.44
CA LEU A 120 9.99 4.66 -6.89
C LEU A 120 10.41 3.77 -5.71
N TYR A 121 10.47 2.48 -5.98
CA TYR A 121 11.06 1.48 -5.08
C TYR A 121 11.71 0.38 -5.92
N GLU A 122 12.61 -0.42 -5.32
CA GLU A 122 13.30 -1.48 -6.05
C GLU A 122 12.31 -2.51 -6.60
N TYR A 123 12.58 -3.06 -7.78
CA TYR A 123 11.84 -4.24 -8.24
C TYR A 123 12.24 -5.46 -7.39
N LEU A 124 11.24 -6.17 -6.87
CA LEU A 124 11.43 -7.44 -6.19
C LEU A 124 10.87 -8.57 -7.07
N PRO A 125 11.73 -9.47 -7.60
CA PRO A 125 11.29 -10.65 -8.35
C PRO A 125 10.78 -11.72 -7.39
N GLY A 126 9.63 -11.46 -6.76
CA GLY A 126 8.93 -12.37 -5.86
C GLY A 126 7.53 -12.69 -6.37
N SER A 127 7.00 -13.84 -5.96
CA SER A 127 5.67 -14.31 -6.34
C SER A 127 4.64 -13.89 -5.29
N SER A 128 3.43 -13.53 -5.71
CA SER A 128 2.33 -13.22 -4.79
C SER A 128 1.92 -14.45 -3.99
N CYS A 129 1.58 -14.29 -2.70
CA CYS A 129 1.02 -15.38 -1.88
C CYS A 129 -0.46 -15.69 -2.21
N LEU A 130 -1.10 -14.89 -3.08
CA LEU A 130 -2.48 -15.12 -3.50
C LEU A 130 -2.60 -16.44 -4.28
N GLY A 131 -3.47 -17.34 -3.82
CA GLY A 131 -3.67 -18.65 -4.43
C GLY A 131 -2.64 -19.72 -4.02
N HIS A 132 -1.71 -19.37 -3.11
CA HIS A 132 -0.64 -20.24 -2.62
C HIS A 132 -0.86 -20.57 -1.14
N GLU A 133 -1.77 -21.51 -0.85
CA GLU A 133 -2.13 -21.87 0.53
C GLU A 133 -0.97 -22.37 1.37
N GLU A 134 0.07 -22.92 0.75
CA GLU A 134 1.31 -23.36 1.38
C GLU A 134 2.04 -22.21 2.10
N THR A 135 1.84 -20.96 1.66
CA THR A 135 2.46 -19.76 2.26
C THR A 135 1.67 -19.18 3.43
N TYR A 136 0.43 -19.64 3.64
CA TYR A 136 -0.49 -19.05 4.61
C TYR A 136 -0.01 -19.12 6.07
N PRO A 137 0.60 -20.23 6.56
CA PRO A 137 1.17 -20.26 7.90
C PRO A 137 2.19 -19.15 8.13
N ASP A 138 3.07 -18.92 7.17
CA ASP A 138 4.13 -17.91 7.26
C ASP A 138 3.57 -16.49 7.20
N VAL A 139 2.55 -16.25 6.37
CA VAL A 139 1.85 -14.95 6.32
C VAL A 139 1.15 -14.64 7.65
N VAL A 140 0.48 -15.64 8.23
CA VAL A 140 -0.19 -15.50 9.54
C VAL A 140 0.82 -15.26 10.65
N LYS A 141 1.97 -15.95 10.62
CA LYS A 141 3.07 -15.72 11.55
C LYS A 141 3.62 -14.30 11.40
N LEU A 142 3.94 -13.87 10.17
CA LEU A 142 4.45 -12.52 9.89
C LEU A 142 3.50 -11.42 10.36
N LEU A 143 2.19 -11.57 10.12
CA LEU A 143 1.18 -10.61 10.60
C LEU A 143 1.08 -10.61 12.13
N SER A 144 1.23 -11.78 12.77
CA SER A 144 1.30 -11.89 14.22
C SER A 144 2.53 -11.20 14.79
N ASP A 145 3.69 -11.39 14.16
CA ASP A 145 4.96 -10.77 14.54
C ASP A 145 4.86 -9.24 14.44
N LEU A 146 4.27 -8.71 13.36
CA LEU A 146 3.93 -7.27 13.24
C LEU A 146 3.09 -6.79 14.43
N HIS A 147 2.02 -7.52 14.75
CA HIS A 147 1.10 -7.17 15.84
C HIS A 147 1.78 -7.22 17.21
N GLN A 148 2.69 -8.17 17.44
CA GLN A 148 3.49 -8.26 18.67
C GLN A 148 4.41 -7.04 18.81
N SER A 149 5.00 -6.56 17.70
CA SER A 149 5.76 -5.30 17.62
C SER A 149 4.89 -4.04 17.65
N ASN A 150 3.60 -4.17 17.99
CA ASN A 150 2.61 -3.09 18.01
C ASN A 150 2.44 -2.36 16.68
N LEU A 151 2.72 -3.02 15.55
CA LEU A 151 2.47 -2.51 14.22
C LEU A 151 1.22 -3.17 13.64
N LEU A 152 0.45 -2.39 12.91
CA LEU A 152 -0.57 -2.84 11.98
C LEU A 152 0.01 -2.80 10.57
N HIS A 153 -0.41 -3.68 9.68
CA HIS A 153 -0.05 -3.66 8.26
C HIS A 153 -0.76 -2.50 7.50
N GLY A 154 -2.03 -2.25 7.80
CA GLY A 154 -2.88 -1.22 7.21
C GLY A 154 -3.79 -1.72 6.08
N ASP A 155 -3.31 -2.66 5.25
CA ASP A 155 -4.09 -3.36 4.20
C ASP A 155 -3.63 -4.83 4.03
N PRO A 156 -3.85 -5.71 5.04
CA PRO A 156 -3.25 -7.05 5.08
C PRO A 156 -3.95 -8.05 4.15
N GLN A 157 -4.06 -7.72 2.87
CA GLN A 157 -4.61 -8.63 1.86
C GLN A 157 -3.52 -9.61 1.42
N ILE A 158 -3.87 -10.87 1.15
CA ILE A 158 -2.88 -11.92 0.86
C ILE A 158 -1.96 -11.57 -0.32
N ARG A 159 -2.47 -10.85 -1.32
CA ARG A 159 -1.70 -10.38 -2.48
C ARG A 159 -0.62 -9.32 -2.13
N ASN A 160 -0.70 -8.74 -0.94
CA ASN A 160 0.25 -7.75 -0.44
C ASN A 160 1.42 -8.41 0.31
N PHE A 161 1.50 -9.74 0.27
CA PHE A 161 2.63 -10.54 0.72
C PHE A 161 3.25 -11.24 -0.49
N LEU A 162 4.56 -11.09 -0.67
CA LEU A 162 5.33 -11.76 -1.71
C LEU A 162 6.26 -12.79 -1.08
N VAL A 163 6.54 -13.87 -1.80
CA VAL A 163 7.56 -14.86 -1.45
C VAL A 163 8.70 -14.81 -2.46
N LYS A 164 9.94 -14.83 -1.97
CA LYS A 164 11.15 -14.93 -2.79
C LYS A 164 12.15 -15.84 -2.09
N GLY A 165 12.39 -17.03 -2.65
CA GLY A 165 13.07 -18.11 -1.93
C GLY A 165 12.29 -18.44 -0.66
N ASP A 166 12.98 -18.50 0.48
CA ASP A 166 12.38 -18.85 1.77
C ASP A 166 11.96 -17.61 2.59
N GLN A 167 11.87 -16.43 1.96
CA GLN A 167 11.56 -15.17 2.63
C GLN A 167 10.25 -14.56 2.15
N LEU A 168 9.44 -14.11 3.11
CA LEU A 168 8.26 -13.28 2.87
C LEU A 168 8.62 -11.79 2.88
N TYR A 169 7.99 -11.03 1.99
CA TYR A 169 8.13 -9.59 1.86
C TYR A 169 6.76 -8.91 1.91
N ILE A 170 6.70 -7.81 2.64
CA ILE A 170 5.51 -6.95 2.76
C ILE A 170 5.54 -5.89 1.66
N ILE A 171 4.43 -5.78 0.92
CA ILE A 171 4.23 -4.76 -0.14
C ILE A 171 2.93 -3.99 0.09
N ASP A 172 2.80 -2.82 -0.55
CA ASP A 172 1.58 -1.98 -0.50
C ASP A 172 0.99 -1.79 0.92
N ALA A 173 1.87 -1.68 1.92
CA ALA A 173 1.48 -1.52 3.32
C ALA A 173 1.42 -0.05 3.72
N SER A 174 0.54 0.26 4.67
CA SER A 174 0.47 1.57 5.33
C SER A 174 0.61 1.36 6.84
N PRO A 175 1.79 0.94 7.30
CA PRO A 175 1.97 0.48 8.65
C PRO A 175 1.77 1.59 9.67
N LYS A 176 1.13 1.25 10.79
CA LYS A 176 0.82 2.19 11.87
C LYS A 176 1.00 1.53 13.22
N ARG A 177 1.59 2.25 14.17
CA ARG A 177 1.64 1.76 15.55
C ARG A 177 0.25 1.71 16.16
N SER A 178 -0.11 0.61 16.79
CA SER A 178 -1.33 0.48 17.57
C SER A 178 -1.24 -0.63 18.63
N GLY A 179 -1.54 -0.27 19.87
CA GLY A 179 -1.76 -1.24 20.95
C GLY A 179 -3.18 -1.84 20.98
N SER A 180 -4.07 -1.43 20.06
CA SER A 180 -5.47 -1.85 20.09
C SER A 180 -5.62 -3.33 19.68
N LYS A 181 -6.02 -4.17 20.64
CA LYS A 181 -6.35 -5.59 20.40
C LYS A 181 -7.41 -5.75 19.30
N PHE A 182 -8.43 -4.89 19.29
CA PHE A 182 -9.45 -4.91 18.26
C PHE A 182 -8.88 -4.68 16.85
N LYS A 183 -8.06 -3.64 16.65
CA LYS A 183 -7.48 -3.34 15.33
C LYS A 183 -6.59 -4.47 14.82
N LYS A 184 -5.79 -5.07 15.72
CA LYS A 184 -4.98 -6.26 15.41
C LYS A 184 -5.87 -7.43 14.96
N ARG A 185 -6.95 -7.74 15.68
CA ARG A 185 -7.90 -8.78 15.26
C ARG A 185 -8.65 -8.45 13.97
N TYR A 186 -8.93 -7.17 13.72
CA TYR A 186 -9.55 -6.73 12.49
C TYR A 186 -8.66 -6.98 11.26
N GLU A 187 -7.35 -6.88 11.39
CA GLU A 187 -6.42 -7.24 10.30
C GLU A 187 -6.49 -8.72 9.93
N PHE A 188 -6.64 -9.63 10.89
CA PHE A 188 -6.88 -11.05 10.60
C PHE A 188 -8.24 -11.28 9.92
N ALA A 189 -9.30 -10.62 10.40
CA ALA A 189 -10.62 -10.69 9.75
C ALA A 189 -10.57 -10.18 8.30
N TYR A 190 -9.78 -9.15 8.05
CA TYR A 190 -9.60 -8.59 6.71
C TYR A 190 -8.71 -9.45 5.81
N LEU A 191 -7.65 -10.09 6.35
CA LEU A 191 -6.82 -11.06 5.64
C LEU A 191 -7.65 -12.24 5.12
N ARG A 192 -8.48 -12.82 6.01
CA ARG A 192 -9.44 -13.91 5.68
C ARG A 192 -10.27 -13.62 4.43
N LYS A 193 -10.68 -12.36 4.24
CA LYS A 193 -11.50 -11.98 3.08
C LYS A 193 -10.79 -12.18 1.75
N SER A 194 -9.47 -12.02 1.74
CA SER A 194 -8.64 -12.15 0.53
C SER A 194 -8.04 -13.54 0.33
N ALA A 195 -8.05 -14.36 1.38
CA ALA A 195 -7.54 -15.73 1.40
C ALA A 195 -8.54 -16.60 2.18
N PRO A 196 -9.52 -17.22 1.51
CA PRO A 196 -10.41 -18.19 2.14
C PRO A 196 -9.60 -19.31 2.82
N ASP A 197 -10.14 -19.89 3.90
CA ASP A 197 -9.55 -20.98 4.68
C ASP A 197 -8.23 -20.65 5.42
N ILE A 198 -7.67 -19.45 5.25
CA ILE A 198 -6.47 -19.01 5.99
C ILE A 198 -6.69 -18.97 7.50
N GLU A 199 -7.94 -18.84 7.95
CA GLU A 199 -8.29 -18.84 9.36
C GLU A 199 -7.89 -20.11 10.11
N LYS A 200 -7.69 -21.24 9.41
CA LYS A 200 -7.23 -22.50 10.02
C LYS A 200 -5.87 -22.36 10.70
N TYR A 201 -5.09 -21.36 10.27
CA TYR A 201 -3.77 -21.06 10.82
C TYR A 201 -3.79 -19.98 11.91
N PHE A 202 -4.94 -19.35 12.22
CA PHE A 202 -5.01 -18.26 13.20
C PHE A 202 -4.81 -18.72 14.65
N GLY A 203 -4.81 -20.03 14.90
CA GLY A 203 -4.74 -20.60 16.26
C GLY A 203 -5.85 -20.06 17.17
N ASP A 204 -5.52 -19.77 18.43
CA ASP A 204 -6.49 -19.33 19.44
C ASP A 204 -7.13 -17.96 19.15
N TYR A 205 -6.61 -17.22 18.17
CA TYR A 205 -7.10 -15.89 17.84
C TYR A 205 -8.55 -15.91 17.36
N ILE A 206 -8.94 -17.00 16.69
CA ILE A 206 -10.31 -17.22 16.20
C ILE A 206 -11.34 -17.25 17.33
N ASN A 207 -10.92 -17.71 18.51
CA ASN A 207 -11.78 -17.83 19.69
C ASN A 207 -11.86 -16.53 20.51
N SER A 208 -11.01 -15.54 20.22
CA SER A 208 -10.96 -14.31 20.99
C SER A 208 -12.22 -13.44 20.79
N PHE A 209 -12.68 -12.83 21.88
CA PHE A 209 -13.82 -11.89 21.87
C PHE A 209 -13.65 -10.79 20.81
N TYR A 210 -12.47 -10.19 20.73
CA TYR A 210 -12.17 -9.13 19.77
C TYR A 210 -12.25 -9.59 18.31
N TYR A 211 -11.86 -10.84 18.00
CA TYR A 211 -11.96 -11.38 16.65
C TYR A 211 -13.42 -11.62 16.25
N ARG A 212 -14.24 -12.13 17.17
CA ARG A 212 -15.69 -12.28 16.94
C ARG A 212 -16.35 -10.94 16.63
N ILE A 213 -15.97 -9.87 17.35
CA ILE A 213 -16.44 -8.51 17.05
C ILE A 213 -15.91 -8.03 15.70
N ALA A 214 -14.63 -8.25 15.40
CA ALA A 214 -14.02 -7.84 14.14
C ALA A 214 -14.75 -8.43 12.92
N ILE A 215 -15.09 -9.71 12.96
CA ILE A 215 -15.86 -10.38 11.90
C ILE A 215 -17.26 -9.76 11.76
N LYS A 216 -17.98 -9.55 12.87
CA LYS A 216 -19.30 -8.90 12.84
C LYS A 216 -19.23 -7.50 12.24
N TYR A 217 -18.22 -6.73 12.63
CA TYR A 217 -17.99 -5.39 12.11
C TYR A 217 -17.68 -5.38 10.60
N ASP A 218 -16.85 -6.31 10.14
CA ASP A 218 -16.57 -6.47 8.71
C ASP A 218 -17.82 -6.85 7.92
N LEU A 219 -18.59 -7.85 8.37
CA LEU A 219 -19.85 -8.25 7.74
C LEU A 219 -20.87 -7.09 7.67
N TYR A 220 -20.95 -6.28 8.71
CA TYR A 220 -21.78 -5.07 8.72
C TYR A 220 -21.33 -4.05 7.66
N ASN A 221 -20.02 -3.78 7.57
CA ASN A 221 -19.47 -2.88 6.55
C ASN A 221 -19.72 -3.39 5.12
N GLN A 222 -19.67 -4.71 4.91
CA GLN A 222 -20.01 -5.32 3.64
C GLN A 222 -21.46 -5.07 3.26
N ARG A 223 -22.40 -5.27 4.19
CA ARG A 223 -23.83 -4.99 3.96
C ARG A 223 -24.07 -3.54 3.57
N ILE A 224 -23.49 -2.59 4.31
CA ILE A 224 -23.60 -1.16 3.95
C ILE A 224 -23.05 -0.89 2.55
N THR A 225 -21.90 -1.48 2.21
CA THR A 225 -21.27 -1.27 0.91
C THR A 225 -22.15 -1.80 -0.22
N SER A 226 -22.76 -2.97 -0.04
CA SER A 226 -23.72 -3.54 -1.00
C SER A 226 -24.94 -2.65 -1.16
N ILE A 227 -25.54 -2.16 -0.07
CA ILE A 227 -26.67 -1.22 -0.11
C ILE A 227 -26.29 0.05 -0.90
N LYS A 228 -25.12 0.63 -0.64
CA LYS A 228 -24.64 1.81 -1.38
C LYS A 228 -24.47 1.54 -2.87
N LYS A 229 -23.96 0.37 -3.25
CA LYS A 229 -23.84 -0.03 -4.66
C LYS A 229 -25.21 -0.16 -5.33
N THR A 230 -26.16 -0.82 -4.66
CA THR A 230 -27.54 -0.97 -5.15
C THR A 230 -28.20 0.40 -5.33
N LEU A 231 -28.13 1.29 -4.34
CA LEU A 231 -28.68 2.65 -4.43
C LEU A 231 -28.04 3.44 -5.58
N LYS A 232 -26.71 3.35 -5.75
CA LYS A 232 -26.02 4.01 -6.85
C LYS A 232 -26.49 3.48 -8.20
N ALA A 233 -26.68 2.16 -8.33
CA ALA A 233 -27.17 1.52 -9.54
C ALA A 233 -28.60 1.98 -9.89
N ILE A 234 -29.49 2.09 -8.90
CA ILE A 234 -30.86 2.62 -9.07
C ILE A 234 -30.82 4.07 -9.55
N ILE A 235 -30.01 4.91 -8.92
CA ILE A 235 -29.87 6.33 -9.29
C ILE A 235 -29.27 6.49 -10.68
N SER A 236 -28.30 5.66 -11.08
CA SER A 236 -27.72 5.68 -12.43
C SER A 236 -28.64 5.09 -13.48
N GLY A 237 -29.45 4.08 -13.14
CA GLY A 237 -30.44 3.47 -14.04
C GLY A 237 -31.60 4.41 -14.35
N ASN A 238 -32.06 5.17 -13.35
CA ASN A 238 -33.08 6.21 -13.54
C ASN A 238 -32.59 7.41 -14.38
N LYS A 239 -31.27 7.65 -14.45
CA LYS A 239 -30.69 8.69 -15.33
C LYS A 239 -30.62 8.32 -16.80
N SER A 240 -30.89 7.06 -17.18
CA SER A 240 -30.93 6.62 -18.59
C SER A 240 -32.34 6.63 -19.21
N LYS A 241 -33.36 6.98 -18.42
CA LYS A 241 -34.78 6.96 -18.82
C LYS A 241 -35.43 8.35 -18.90
N ASN A 242 -34.66 9.43 -18.76
CA ASN A 242 -35.13 10.81 -18.89
C ASN A 242 -34.35 11.54 -19.97
#